data_AF-A0A2M7Q8A8-F1
#
_entry.id   AF-A0A2M7Q8A8-F1
#
_cell.length_a   1.000
_cell.length_b   1.000
_cell.length_c   1.000
_cell.angle_alpha   90.00
_cell.angle_beta   90.00
_cell.angle_gamma   90.00
#
_symmetry.space_group_name_H-M   'P 1'
#
loop_
_entity.id
_entity.type
_entity.pdbx_description
1 polymer ?
#
loop_
_entity_poly.entity_id
_entity_poly.type
_entity_poly.pdbx_seq_one_letter_code
_entity_poly.pdbx_strand_id
1 'polypeptide(L)'
;MTIISLVILVITLGAQILFLRFFRFNLRNTNLLRIYEYIFYFSIFAVFSLLIYYSYQQYIAWASVEPSKFLLPPYQSIDYFIKYIGARFFTPYLISLISALVFFYVAQILNKKYEERFFDSEELWLGALAIFLIGWPGAFFYFIGLIIFYFLLSTFYFLLHGKNHRLSLYYLWLPLAIFVILINKWLIELGLWKLLKI
;
A
#
# COMPACT_ATOMS: atom_id res chain seq x y z
N MET A 1 -12.79 0.16 -2.95
CA MET A 1 -11.38 0.48 -2.66
C MET A 1 -10.57 -0.74 -2.23
N THR A 2 -10.80 -1.30 -1.04
CA THR A 2 -10.04 -2.46 -0.50
C THR A 2 -9.98 -3.66 -1.46
N ILE A 3 -11.03 -3.91 -2.23
CA ILE A 3 -11.09 -4.99 -3.22
C ILE A 3 -10.05 -4.79 -4.33
N ILE A 4 -9.91 -3.58 -4.89
CA ILE A 4 -8.95 -3.32 -5.97
C ILE A 4 -7.52 -3.42 -5.46
N SER A 5 -7.24 -2.86 -4.26
CA SER A 5 -5.94 -3.04 -3.61
C SER A 5 -5.60 -4.52 -3.43
N LEU A 6 -6.56 -5.33 -2.95
CA LEU A 6 -6.38 -6.78 -2.82
C LEU A 6 -6.14 -7.46 -4.17
N VAL A 7 -6.92 -7.13 -5.20
CA VAL A 7 -6.75 -7.70 -6.54
C VAL A 7 -5.35 -7.41 -7.08
N ILE A 8 -4.89 -6.16 -6.99
CA ILE A 8 -3.54 -5.78 -7.43
C ILE A 8 -2.48 -6.55 -6.63
N LEU A 9 -2.60 -6.60 -5.30
CA LEU A 9 -1.63 -7.31 -4.45
C LEU A 9 -1.61 -8.81 -4.72
N VAL A 10 -2.77 -9.45 -4.88
CA VAL A 10 -2.88 -10.90 -5.16
C VAL A 10 -2.35 -11.22 -6.55
N ILE A 11 -2.66 -10.40 -7.56
CA ILE A 11 -2.10 -10.58 -8.91
C ILE A 11 -0.59 -10.40 -8.88
N THR A 12 -0.08 -9.39 -8.16
CA THR A 12 1.37 -9.12 -8.08
C THR A 12 2.08 -10.26 -7.34
N LEU A 13 1.51 -10.76 -6.24
CA LEU A 13 2.04 -11.91 -5.50
C LEU A 13 1.99 -13.20 -6.34
N GLY A 14 0.88 -13.45 -7.03
CA GLY A 14 0.73 -14.59 -7.94
C GLY A 14 1.74 -14.53 -9.09
N ALA A 15 1.91 -13.35 -9.69
CA ALA A 15 2.92 -13.10 -10.70
C ALA A 15 4.32 -13.37 -10.14
N GLN A 16 4.65 -12.83 -8.96
CA GLN A 16 5.93 -13.05 -8.28
C GLN A 16 6.24 -14.56 -8.12
N ILE A 17 5.30 -15.33 -7.55
CA ILE A 17 5.47 -16.77 -7.32
C ILE A 17 5.62 -17.54 -8.64
N LEU A 18 4.80 -17.23 -9.65
CA LEU A 18 4.84 -17.90 -10.96
C LEU A 18 6.12 -17.56 -11.74
N PHE A 19 6.55 -16.29 -11.71
CA PHE A 19 7.77 -15.84 -12.39
C PHE A 19 8.99 -16.58 -11.87
N LEU A 20 9.07 -16.80 -10.56
CA LEU A 20 10.19 -17.52 -9.96
C LEU A 20 10.19 -19.01 -10.29
N ARG A 21 9.00 -19.62 -10.40
CA ARG A 21 8.88 -21.04 -10.76
C ARG A 21 9.22 -21.30 -12.22
N PHE A 22 8.90 -20.35 -13.11
CA PHE A 22 9.02 -20.55 -14.56
C PHE A 22 10.26 -19.89 -15.18
N PHE A 23 10.71 -18.75 -14.65
CA PHE A 23 11.77 -17.91 -15.24
C PHE A 23 13.06 -17.86 -14.43
N ARG A 24 13.31 -18.84 -13.55
CA ARG A 24 14.54 -18.96 -12.74
C ARG A 24 15.86 -18.93 -13.53
N PHE A 25 15.82 -18.99 -14.87
CA PHE A 25 16.99 -19.22 -15.71
C PHE A 25 17.44 -18.08 -16.64
N ASN A 26 16.71 -16.97 -16.85
CA ASN A 26 17.20 -16.00 -17.87
C ASN A 26 16.71 -14.55 -17.88
N LEU A 27 16.00 -14.04 -16.85
CA LEU A 27 15.68 -12.61 -16.82
C LEU A 27 16.78 -11.81 -16.12
N ARG A 28 17.33 -10.86 -16.87
CA ARG A 28 18.26 -9.83 -16.37
C ARG A 28 17.55 -8.97 -15.32
N ASN A 29 18.15 -8.78 -14.14
CA ASN A 29 17.58 -8.07 -12.97
C ASN A 29 16.94 -6.71 -13.32
N THR A 30 17.47 -6.02 -14.33
CA THR A 30 16.96 -4.72 -14.79
C THR A 30 15.51 -4.75 -15.30
N ASN A 31 15.05 -5.88 -15.85
CA ASN A 31 13.70 -5.97 -16.40
C ASN A 31 12.64 -6.14 -15.30
N LEU A 32 12.97 -6.87 -14.23
CA LEU A 32 12.07 -7.06 -13.08
C LEU A 32 11.85 -5.75 -12.33
N LEU A 33 12.91 -4.96 -12.15
CA LEU A 33 12.82 -3.64 -11.52
C LEU A 33 11.80 -2.74 -12.23
N ARG A 34 11.89 -2.65 -13.55
CA ARG A 34 10.95 -1.86 -14.37
C ARG A 34 9.52 -2.37 -14.29
N ILE A 35 9.32 -3.68 -14.19
CA ILE A 35 7.97 -4.25 -14.02
C ILE A 35 7.36 -3.78 -12.70
N TYR A 36 8.08 -3.85 -11.58
CA TYR A 36 7.56 -3.38 -10.29
C TYR A 36 7.34 -1.87 -10.25
N GLU A 37 8.21 -1.09 -10.88
CA GLU A 37 8.04 0.35 -11.09
C GLU A 37 6.73 0.64 -11.87
N TYR A 38 6.50 -0.05 -12.99
CA TYR A 38 5.27 0.12 -13.76
C TYR A 38 4.03 -0.32 -13.00
N ILE A 39 4.09 -1.42 -12.24
CA ILE A 39 3.00 -1.86 -11.37
C ILE A 39 2.68 -0.78 -10.32
N PHE A 40 3.71 -0.15 -9.74
CA PHE A 40 3.53 0.92 -8.77
C PHE A 40 2.83 2.14 -9.37
N TYR A 41 3.34 2.66 -10.50
CA TYR A 41 2.71 3.81 -11.16
C TYR A 41 1.30 3.49 -11.70
N PHE A 42 1.11 2.30 -12.26
CA PHE A 42 -0.21 1.83 -12.68
C PHE A 42 -1.18 1.75 -11.50
N SER A 43 -0.72 1.28 -10.34
CA SER A 43 -1.53 1.21 -9.13
C SER A 43 -1.97 2.59 -8.66
N ILE A 44 -1.06 3.57 -8.68
CA ILE A 44 -1.40 4.97 -8.37
C ILE A 44 -2.48 5.45 -9.33
N PHE A 45 -2.25 5.32 -10.64
CA PHE A 45 -3.21 5.76 -11.65
C PHE A 45 -4.58 5.09 -11.49
N ALA A 46 -4.62 3.78 -11.27
CA ALA A 46 -5.85 3.01 -11.08
C ALA A 46 -6.63 3.46 -9.83
N VAL A 47 -5.95 3.65 -8.70
CA VAL A 47 -6.56 4.10 -7.45
C VAL A 47 -7.12 5.51 -7.59
N PHE A 48 -6.36 6.46 -8.15
CA PHE A 48 -6.83 7.84 -8.31
C PHE A 48 -7.97 7.97 -9.33
N SER A 49 -7.93 7.20 -10.42
CA SER A 49 -9.04 7.13 -11.38
C SER A 49 -10.33 6.63 -10.71
N LEU A 50 -10.22 5.63 -9.83
CA LEU A 50 -11.36 5.14 -9.06
C LEU A 50 -11.86 6.16 -8.05
N LEU A 51 -10.98 6.93 -7.39
CA LEU A 51 -11.37 8.01 -6.48
C LEU A 51 -12.20 9.07 -7.20
N ILE A 52 -11.83 9.44 -8.41
CA ILE A 52 -12.59 10.36 -9.25
C ILE A 52 -13.98 9.77 -9.56
N TYR A 53 -14.04 8.49 -9.93
CA TYR A 53 -15.30 7.80 -10.16
C TYR A 53 -16.20 7.79 -8.91
N TYR A 54 -15.65 7.50 -7.73
CA TYR A 54 -16.41 7.54 -6.48
C TYR A 54 -16.86 8.95 -6.10
N SER A 55 -16.06 9.96 -6.42
CA SER A 55 -16.44 11.36 -6.23
C SER A 55 -17.65 11.72 -7.08
N TYR A 56 -17.68 11.27 -8.34
CA TYR A 56 -18.83 11.43 -9.22
C TYR A 56 -20.07 10.68 -8.70
N GLN A 57 -19.92 9.43 -8.27
CA GLN A 57 -21.02 8.66 -7.68
C GLN A 57 -21.56 9.32 -6.41
N GLN A 58 -20.68 9.90 -5.58
CA GLN A 58 -21.09 10.64 -4.39
C GLN A 58 -21.90 11.89 -4.73
N TYR A 59 -21.55 12.59 -5.83
CA TYR A 59 -22.33 13.73 -6.32
C TYR A 59 -23.74 13.31 -6.71
N ILE A 60 -23.88 12.25 -7.51
CA ILE A 60 -25.18 11.73 -7.94
C ILE A 60 -26.01 11.29 -6.73
N ALA A 61 -25.40 10.56 -5.80
CA ALA A 61 -26.06 10.11 -4.58
C ALA A 61 -26.62 11.30 -3.79
N TRP A 62 -25.84 12.37 -3.61
CA TRP A 62 -26.30 13.57 -2.92
C TRP A 62 -27.41 14.31 -3.67
N ALA A 63 -27.35 14.36 -5.00
CA ALA A 63 -28.38 15.00 -5.82
C ALA A 63 -29.72 14.24 -5.83
N SER A 64 -29.68 12.91 -5.65
CA SER A 64 -30.84 12.03 -5.73
C SER A 64 -31.72 11.98 -4.47
N VAL A 65 -31.16 12.32 -3.31
CA VAL A 65 -31.86 12.22 -2.01
C VAL A 65 -32.11 13.60 -1.43
N GLU A 66 -33.35 13.84 -0.99
CA GLU A 66 -33.86 15.16 -0.61
C GLU A 66 -33.03 15.89 0.47
N PRO A 67 -32.67 15.28 1.62
CA PRO A 67 -31.82 15.94 2.61
C PRO A 67 -30.38 16.20 2.14
N SER A 68 -29.79 15.33 1.32
CA SER A 68 -28.41 15.52 0.84
C SER A 68 -28.29 16.53 -0.30
N LYS A 69 -29.39 16.82 -0.99
CA LYS A 69 -29.42 17.81 -2.06
C LYS A 69 -29.06 19.20 -1.58
N PHE A 70 -29.35 19.50 -0.31
CA PHE A 70 -28.96 20.76 0.35
C PHE A 70 -27.45 20.88 0.60
N LEU A 71 -26.67 19.81 0.44
CA LEU A 71 -25.20 19.83 0.50
C LEU A 71 -24.54 20.20 -0.84
N LEU A 72 -25.35 20.41 -1.89
CA LEU A 72 -24.89 20.74 -3.24
C LEU A 72 -25.39 22.14 -3.67
N PRO A 73 -24.79 22.72 -4.72
CA PRO A 73 -25.34 23.93 -5.36
C PRO A 73 -26.80 23.73 -5.79
N PRO A 74 -27.68 24.74 -5.63
CA PRO A 74 -27.38 26.13 -5.24
C PRO A 74 -27.34 26.39 -3.72
N TYR A 75 -27.65 25.40 -2.87
CA TYR A 75 -27.80 25.58 -1.42
C TYR A 75 -26.45 25.69 -0.69
N GLN A 76 -25.42 25.00 -1.20
CA GLN A 76 -24.04 25.14 -0.75
C GLN A 76 -23.08 25.37 -1.92
N SER A 77 -21.90 25.93 -1.62
CA SER A 77 -20.86 26.14 -2.62
C SER A 77 -20.27 24.82 -3.10
N ILE A 78 -19.79 24.78 -4.34
CA ILE A 78 -19.08 23.61 -4.87
C ILE A 78 -17.80 23.30 -4.07
N ASP A 79 -17.23 24.32 -3.43
CA ASP A 79 -16.06 24.19 -2.54
C ASP A 79 -16.34 23.26 -1.35
N TYR A 80 -17.55 23.28 -0.77
CA TYR A 80 -17.92 22.35 0.29
C TYR A 80 -17.82 20.89 -0.18
N PHE A 81 -18.35 20.61 -1.37
CA PHE A 81 -18.32 19.27 -1.96
C PHE A 81 -16.87 18.81 -2.26
N ILE A 82 -16.05 19.71 -2.81
CA ILE A 82 -14.63 19.43 -3.08
C ILE A 82 -13.88 19.13 -1.77
N LYS A 83 -14.09 19.92 -0.72
CA LYS A 83 -13.48 19.69 0.61
C LYS A 83 -13.94 18.36 1.20
N TYR A 84 -15.23 18.04 1.11
CA TYR A 84 -15.76 16.77 1.59
C TYR A 84 -15.12 15.57 0.88
N ILE A 85 -15.10 15.58 -0.45
CA ILE A 85 -14.46 14.53 -1.24
C ILE A 85 -12.96 14.45 -0.96
N GLY A 86 -12.29 15.60 -0.91
CA GLY A 86 -10.88 15.70 -0.63
C GLY A 86 -10.55 15.00 0.69
N ALA A 87 -11.23 15.42 1.76
CA ALA A 87 -11.05 14.83 3.09
C ALA A 87 -11.43 13.35 3.15
N ARG A 88 -12.57 12.95 2.58
CA ARG A 88 -13.11 11.60 2.76
C ARG A 88 -12.50 10.55 1.84
N PHE A 89 -12.24 10.92 0.58
CA PHE A 89 -11.77 9.98 -0.43
C PHE A 89 -10.29 10.13 -0.72
N PHE A 90 -9.79 11.35 -0.92
CA PHE A 90 -8.41 11.54 -1.38
C PHE A 90 -7.39 11.53 -0.24
N THR A 91 -7.67 12.17 0.90
CA THR A 91 -6.73 12.33 2.01
C THR A 91 -6.13 10.99 2.49
N PRO A 92 -6.89 9.91 2.73
CA PRO A 92 -6.31 8.65 3.17
C PRO A 92 -5.28 8.07 2.18
N TYR A 93 -5.51 8.22 0.88
CA TYR A 93 -4.61 7.72 -0.16
C TYR A 93 -3.45 8.67 -0.43
N LEU A 94 -3.64 9.98 -0.27
CA LEU A 94 -2.56 10.96 -0.33
C LEU A 94 -1.58 10.75 0.82
N ILE A 95 -2.07 10.56 2.06
CA ILE A 95 -1.22 10.25 3.22
C ILE A 95 -0.45 8.95 2.97
N SER A 96 -1.13 7.93 2.46
CA SER A 96 -0.52 6.63 2.15
C SER A 96 0.51 6.72 1.03
N LEU A 97 0.25 7.49 -0.03
CA LEU A 97 1.20 7.75 -1.11
C LEU A 97 2.44 8.49 -0.61
N ILE A 98 2.25 9.54 0.19
CA ILE A 98 3.35 10.27 0.82
C ILE A 98 4.18 9.32 1.69
N SER A 99 3.52 8.47 2.48
CA SER A 99 4.19 7.47 3.32
C SER A 99 5.00 6.46 2.49
N ALA A 100 4.44 5.99 1.37
CA ALA A 100 5.11 5.08 0.46
C ALA A 100 6.34 5.71 -0.20
N LEU A 101 6.24 6.97 -0.64
CA LEU A 101 7.35 7.72 -1.22
C LEU A 101 8.44 8.00 -0.18
N VAL A 102 8.07 8.44 1.02
CA VAL A 102 9.01 8.66 2.13
C VAL A 102 9.75 7.36 2.45
N PHE A 103 9.03 6.24 2.58
CA PHE A 103 9.62 4.93 2.77
C PHE A 103 10.61 4.60 1.64
N PHE A 104 10.19 4.74 0.38
CA PHE A 104 11.01 4.41 -0.78
C PHE A 104 12.33 5.18 -0.78
N TYR A 105 12.27 6.51 -0.62
CA TYR A 105 13.47 7.35 -0.63
C TYR A 105 14.37 7.10 0.58
N VAL A 106 13.81 6.99 1.79
CA VAL A 106 14.59 6.70 3.00
C VAL A 106 15.26 5.34 2.89
N ALA A 107 14.51 4.31 2.48
CA ALA A 107 15.05 2.97 2.30
C ALA A 107 16.12 2.94 1.21
N GLN A 108 15.95 3.67 0.10
CA GLN A 108 16.97 3.77 -0.95
C GLN A 108 18.26 4.44 -0.45
N ILE A 109 18.15 5.56 0.28
CA ILE A 109 19.30 6.28 0.83
C ILE A 109 20.06 5.39 1.82
N LEU A 110 19.34 4.74 2.74
CA LEU A 110 19.95 3.83 3.70
C LEU A 110 20.56 2.63 2.99
N ASN A 111 19.85 2.01 2.04
CA ASN A 111 20.37 0.85 1.33
C ASN A 111 21.66 1.16 0.59
N LYS A 112 21.74 2.30 -0.12
CA LYS A 112 22.99 2.76 -0.75
C LYS A 112 24.11 3.04 0.25
N LYS A 113 23.78 3.65 1.40
CA LYS A 113 24.75 3.95 2.46
C LYS A 113 25.40 2.71 3.04
N TYR A 114 24.69 1.57 3.04
CA TYR A 114 25.15 0.30 3.59
C TYR A 114 25.40 -0.77 2.51
N GLU A 115 25.84 -0.34 1.32
CA GLU A 115 26.29 -1.23 0.23
C GLU A 115 25.23 -2.28 -0.18
N GLU A 116 23.96 -1.88 -0.22
CA GLU A 116 22.83 -2.73 -0.59
C GLU A 116 22.63 -3.96 0.31
N ARG A 117 23.15 -3.91 1.54
CA ARG A 117 23.06 -5.01 2.51
C ARG A 117 21.63 -5.29 2.98
N PHE A 118 20.75 -4.30 2.96
CA PHE A 118 19.40 -4.44 3.52
C PHE A 118 18.40 -4.98 2.51
N PHE A 119 18.23 -4.30 1.38
CA PHE A 119 17.15 -4.57 0.43
C PHE A 119 17.69 -4.78 -0.98
N ASP A 120 17.05 -5.67 -1.73
CA ASP A 120 17.25 -5.70 -3.18
C ASP A 120 16.48 -4.52 -3.81
N SER A 121 16.92 -4.05 -4.98
CA SER A 121 16.36 -2.84 -5.60
C SER A 121 14.84 -2.92 -5.83
N GLU A 122 14.34 -4.11 -6.16
CA GLU A 122 12.95 -4.46 -6.38
C GLU A 122 12.13 -4.52 -5.09
N GLU A 123 12.74 -4.86 -3.95
CA GLU A 123 12.05 -4.88 -2.65
C GLU A 123 11.58 -3.48 -2.24
N LEU A 124 12.33 -2.44 -2.62
CA LEU A 124 11.95 -1.06 -2.34
C LEU A 124 10.62 -0.69 -3.00
N TRP A 125 10.43 -1.11 -4.25
CA TRP A 125 9.18 -0.90 -4.98
C TRP A 125 8.03 -1.72 -4.42
N LEU A 126 8.30 -2.98 -4.04
CA LEU A 126 7.30 -3.84 -3.39
C LEU A 126 6.83 -3.27 -2.05
N GLY A 127 7.75 -2.72 -1.25
CA GLY A 127 7.41 -2.08 0.00
C GLY A 127 6.61 -0.79 -0.19
N ALA A 128 7.01 0.06 -1.13
CA ALA A 128 6.25 1.26 -1.49
C ALA A 128 4.83 0.91 -1.99
N LEU A 129 4.72 -0.10 -2.86
CA LEU A 129 3.46 -0.63 -3.37
C LEU A 129 2.56 -1.13 -2.25
N ALA A 130 3.11 -1.94 -1.33
CA ALA A 130 2.39 -2.45 -0.17
C ALA A 130 1.84 -1.30 0.71
N ILE A 131 2.69 -0.34 1.09
CA ILE A 131 2.31 0.79 1.92
C ILE A 131 1.19 1.62 1.26
N PHE A 132 1.32 1.88 -0.04
CA PHE A 132 0.34 2.65 -0.81
C PHE A 132 -1.02 1.93 -0.90
N LEU A 133 -1.03 0.64 -1.22
CA LEU A 133 -2.27 -0.10 -1.46
C LEU A 133 -3.04 -0.45 -0.20
N ILE A 134 -2.35 -0.59 0.94
CA ILE A 134 -3.00 -0.78 2.25
C ILE A 134 -3.81 0.46 2.65
N GLY A 135 -3.33 1.65 2.29
CA GLY A 135 -3.97 2.91 2.65
C GLY A 135 -3.79 3.30 4.12
N TRP A 136 -4.19 4.54 4.45
CA TRP A 136 -4.28 5.00 5.83
C TRP A 136 -5.58 4.53 6.50
N PRO A 137 -5.57 4.13 7.79
CA PRO A 137 -4.43 4.04 8.72
C PRO A 137 -3.72 2.68 8.72
N GLY A 138 -4.10 1.75 7.84
CA GLY A 138 -3.53 0.39 7.80
C GLY A 138 -2.01 0.37 7.60
N ALA A 139 -1.44 1.36 6.90
CA ALA A 139 0.01 1.52 6.76
C ALA A 139 0.75 1.52 8.11
N PHE A 140 0.16 2.08 9.18
CA PHE A 140 0.76 2.09 10.51
C PHE A 140 0.90 0.67 11.09
N PHE A 141 -0.17 -0.12 11.01
CA PHE A 141 -0.18 -1.51 11.47
C PHE A 141 0.70 -2.40 10.62
N TYR A 142 0.80 -2.08 9.33
CA TYR A 142 1.73 -2.73 8.43
C TYR A 142 3.18 -2.55 8.86
N PHE A 143 3.61 -1.32 9.18
CA PHE A 143 4.98 -1.08 9.66
C PHE A 143 5.27 -1.81 10.96
N ILE A 144 4.35 -1.76 11.93
CA ILE A 144 4.50 -2.49 13.19
C ILE A 144 4.60 -3.99 12.94
N GLY A 145 3.68 -4.54 12.13
CA GLY A 145 3.69 -5.94 11.74
C GLY A 145 4.99 -6.33 11.07
N LEU A 146 5.50 -5.50 10.17
CA LEU A 146 6.73 -5.77 9.43
C LEU A 146 7.96 -5.82 10.35
N ILE A 147 8.06 -4.89 11.30
CA ILE A 147 9.14 -4.88 12.30
C ILE A 147 9.06 -6.14 13.18
N ILE A 148 7.87 -6.49 13.67
CA ILE A 148 7.66 -7.67 14.53
C ILE A 148 8.00 -8.95 13.75
N PHE A 149 7.43 -9.13 12.56
CA PHE A 149 7.68 -10.31 11.74
C PHE A 149 9.15 -10.42 11.34
N TYR A 150 9.79 -9.32 10.93
CA TYR A 150 11.21 -9.31 10.60
C TYR A 150 12.07 -9.72 11.81
N PHE A 151 11.80 -9.17 12.98
CA PHE A 151 12.51 -9.51 14.21
C PHE A 151 12.34 -10.99 14.61
N LEU A 152 11.11 -11.52 14.53
CA LEU A 152 10.83 -12.93 14.82
C LEU A 152 11.55 -13.84 13.83
N LEU A 153 11.45 -13.53 12.53
CA LEU A 153 12.07 -14.32 11.48
C LEU A 153 13.61 -14.26 11.57
N SER A 154 14.20 -13.09 11.83
CA SER A 154 15.64 -12.96 12.02
C SER A 154 16.14 -13.73 13.22
N THR A 155 15.39 -13.71 14.33
CA THR A 155 15.74 -14.47 15.54
C THR A 155 15.65 -15.97 15.29
N PHE A 156 14.58 -16.42 14.62
CA PHE A 156 14.40 -17.83 14.27
C PHE A 156 15.52 -18.35 13.34
N TYR A 157 15.86 -17.59 12.29
CA TYR A 157 16.95 -17.98 11.39
C TYR A 157 18.31 -17.97 12.07
N PHE A 158 18.58 -16.99 12.95
CA PHE A 158 19.81 -16.94 13.73
C PHE A 158 19.97 -18.18 14.62
N LEU A 159 18.88 -18.63 15.27
CA LEU A 159 18.88 -19.83 16.12
C LEU A 159 19.12 -21.12 15.33
N LEU A 160 18.63 -21.21 14.09
CA LEU A 160 18.76 -22.42 13.27
C LEU A 160 20.04 -22.50 12.43
N HIS A 161 20.48 -21.38 11.85
CA HIS A 161 21.52 -21.35 10.81
C HIS A 161 22.74 -20.49 11.18
N GLY A 162 22.74 -19.83 12.34
CA GLY A 162 23.85 -18.98 12.79
C GLY A 162 23.95 -17.63 12.06
N LYS A 163 25.16 -17.05 12.01
CA LYS A 163 25.40 -15.62 11.78
C LYS A 163 25.40 -15.12 10.32
N ASN A 164 25.34 -15.99 9.30
CA ASN A 164 25.77 -15.62 7.94
C ASN A 164 24.68 -15.57 6.86
N HIS A 165 23.39 -15.57 7.22
CA HIS A 165 22.32 -15.50 6.22
C HIS A 165 21.69 -14.12 6.17
N ARG A 166 21.74 -13.48 4.98
CA ARG A 166 20.95 -12.29 4.69
C ARG A 166 19.49 -12.70 4.56
N LEU A 167 18.63 -12.04 5.32
CA LEU A 167 17.20 -12.28 5.30
C LEU A 167 16.54 -11.29 4.35
N SER A 168 16.14 -11.77 3.18
CA SER A 168 15.37 -10.99 2.21
C SER A 168 13.90 -10.94 2.64
N LEU A 169 13.29 -9.74 2.54
CA LEU A 169 11.88 -9.53 2.81
C LEU A 169 11.02 -9.66 1.54
N TYR A 170 11.62 -10.03 0.41
CA TYR A 170 11.00 -10.06 -0.91
C TYR A 170 9.62 -10.74 -0.93
N TYR A 171 9.46 -11.87 -0.24
CA TYR A 171 8.18 -12.60 -0.17
C TYR A 171 7.27 -12.17 0.98
N LEU A 172 7.73 -11.31 1.88
CA LEU A 172 6.94 -10.90 3.04
C LEU A 172 6.14 -9.60 2.77
N TRP A 173 6.66 -8.71 1.92
CA TRP A 173 6.05 -7.40 1.66
C TRP A 173 4.57 -7.51 1.28
N LEU A 174 4.25 -8.30 0.26
CA LEU A 174 2.87 -8.41 -0.27
C LEU A 174 1.95 -9.27 0.62
N PRO A 175 2.34 -10.47 1.10
CA PRO A 175 1.46 -11.25 1.97
C PRO A 175 1.11 -10.54 3.27
N LEU A 176 2.06 -9.81 3.86
CA LEU A 176 1.77 -9.02 5.05
C LEU A 176 0.79 -7.88 4.74
N ALA A 177 0.89 -7.27 3.56
CA ALA A 177 -0.03 -6.22 3.13
C ALA A 177 -1.45 -6.76 2.96
N ILE A 178 -1.57 -7.92 2.30
CA ILE A 178 -2.84 -8.64 2.14
C ILE A 178 -3.42 -8.97 3.52
N PHE A 179 -2.61 -9.52 4.42
CA PHE A 179 -3.01 -9.86 5.78
C PHE A 179 -3.58 -8.63 6.51
N VAL A 180 -2.87 -7.50 6.51
CA VAL A 180 -3.31 -6.24 7.13
C VAL A 180 -4.65 -5.78 6.56
N ILE A 181 -4.85 -5.85 5.23
CA ILE A 181 -6.13 -5.46 4.61
C ILE A 181 -7.27 -6.40 5.05
N LEU A 182 -7.01 -7.70 5.17
CA LEU A 182 -8.02 -8.68 5.60
C LEU A 182 -8.43 -8.47 7.07
N ILE A 183 -7.48 -8.21 7.95
CA ILE A 183 -7.76 -7.97 9.37
C ILE A 183 -8.24 -6.55 9.67
N ASN A 184 -8.16 -5.62 8.71
CA ASN A 184 -8.56 -4.22 8.87
C ASN A 184 -9.99 -4.09 9.45
N LYS A 185 -10.92 -4.96 9.01
CA LYS A 185 -12.30 -4.98 9.55
C LYS A 185 -12.34 -5.16 11.08
N TRP A 186 -11.46 -5.99 11.62
CA TRP A 186 -11.34 -6.28 13.05
C TRP A 186 -10.55 -5.18 13.77
N LEU A 187 -9.53 -4.64 13.11
CA LEU A 187 -8.72 -3.56 13.68
C LEU A 187 -9.53 -2.26 13.89
N ILE A 188 -10.56 -2.01 13.07
CA ILE A 188 -11.48 -0.86 13.23
C ILE A 188 -12.20 -0.87 14.59
N GLU A 189 -12.39 -2.03 15.20
CA GLU A 189 -13.05 -2.13 16.51
C GLU A 189 -12.12 -1.72 17.67
N LEU A 190 -10.81 -1.71 17.46
CA LEU A 190 -9.83 -1.27 18.45
C LEU A 190 -9.89 0.26 18.64
N GLY A 191 -9.85 0.72 19.89
CA GLY A 191 -9.95 2.14 20.24
C GLY A 191 -8.90 3.03 19.55
N LEU A 192 -7.68 2.52 19.34
CA LEU A 192 -6.61 3.23 18.64
C LEU A 192 -6.94 3.50 17.16
N TRP A 193 -7.70 2.62 16.50
CA TRP A 193 -8.08 2.80 15.10
C TRP A 193 -9.11 3.91 14.92
N LYS A 194 -10.02 4.06 15.88
CA LYS A 194 -11.01 5.15 15.88
C LYS A 194 -10.34 6.53 16.00
N LEU A 195 -9.23 6.62 16.73
CA LEU A 195 -8.46 7.87 16.87
C LEU A 195 -7.71 8.26 15.59
N LEU A 196 -7.28 7.28 14.80
CA LEU A 196 -6.51 7.50 13.56
C LEU A 196 -7.38 7.65 12.32
N LYS A 197 -8.69 7.41 12.44
CA LYS A 197 -9.63 7.51 11.34
C LYS A 197 -9.94 8.99 11.09
N ILE A 198 -9.25 9.54 10.10
CA ILE A 198 -9.49 10.87 9.52
C ILE A 198 -10.57 10.76 8.45
#